data_AF-A0A962VNW0-F1
#
_entry.id   AF-A0A962VNW0-F1
#
_cell.length_a   1.000
_cell.length_b   1.000
_cell.length_c   1.000
_cell.angle_alpha   90.00
_cell.angle_beta   90.00
_cell.angle_gamma   90.00
#
_symmetry.space_group_name_H-M   'P 1'
#
loop_
_entity.id
_entity.type
_entity.pdbx_description
1 polymer ?
#
loop_
_entity_poly.entity_id
_entity_poly.type
_entity_poly.pdbx_seq_one_letter_code
_entity_poly.pdbx_strand_id
1 'polypeptide(L)'
;TQVLTTDVGDFVIRRADGIYAYQLAVVVDDAAQGITHIVRGSDLLDSTPRQIHLQQLLKYPTPNYMHLPIALDSKGYKLSKQTGATALSLQQPGQSLYAVLALLGQTPPAELARWHPEAIWHWAIAHWQSHAIPQVYSLSCDNIARA
;
A
#
# COMPACT_ATOMS: atom_id res chain seq x y z
N THR A 1 -3.58 18.01 -8.91
CA THR A 1 -4.85 17.96 -8.15
C THR A 1 -5.92 17.53 -9.11
N GLN A 2 -6.66 16.45 -8.83
CA GLN A 2 -7.73 15.95 -9.70
C GLN A 2 -9.04 16.67 -9.38
N VAL A 3 -9.77 17.15 -10.38
CA VAL A 3 -11.10 17.76 -10.23
C VAL A 3 -12.14 16.71 -10.58
N LEU A 4 -12.88 16.22 -9.58
CA LEU A 4 -13.75 15.05 -9.76
C LEU A 4 -14.81 15.22 -10.84
N THR A 5 -15.43 16.40 -10.94
CA THR A 5 -16.50 16.65 -11.91
C THR A 5 -16.01 16.65 -13.36
N THR A 6 -14.74 16.99 -13.62
CA THR A 6 -14.17 17.06 -14.97
C THR A 6 -13.31 15.86 -15.32
N ASP A 7 -12.63 15.27 -14.33
CA ASP A 7 -11.60 14.25 -14.55
C ASP A 7 -12.10 12.82 -14.27
N VAL A 8 -13.24 12.68 -13.56
CA VAL A 8 -13.81 11.38 -13.17
C VAL A 8 -15.29 11.26 -13.56
N GLY A 9 -16.08 12.31 -13.29
CA GLY A 9 -17.53 12.28 -13.43
C GLY A 9 -18.22 11.47 -12.32
N ASP A 10 -19.49 11.13 -12.57
CA ASP A 10 -20.29 10.31 -11.66
C ASP A 10 -19.73 8.87 -11.59
N PHE A 11 -19.65 8.33 -10.39
CA PHE A 11 -19.15 6.98 -10.17
C PHE A 11 -20.13 6.13 -9.36
N VAL A 12 -20.11 4.82 -9.63
CA VAL A 12 -21.02 3.85 -9.01
C VAL A 12 -20.72 3.71 -7.51
N ILE A 13 -21.73 3.91 -6.67
CA ILE A 13 -21.68 3.64 -5.22
C ILE A 13 -22.43 2.36 -4.82
N ARG A 14 -23.39 1.93 -5.64
CA ARG A 14 -24.11 0.65 -5.53
C ARG A 14 -24.43 0.14 -6.92
N ARG A 15 -24.06 -1.10 -7.20
CA ARG A 15 -24.31 -1.78 -8.47
C ARG A 15 -25.78 -2.22 -8.57
N ALA A 16 -26.23 -2.48 -9.80
CA ALA A 16 -27.60 -2.93 -10.09
C ALA A 16 -27.93 -4.29 -9.44
N ASP A 17 -26.94 -5.15 -9.24
CA ASP A 17 -27.07 -6.42 -8.52
C ASP A 17 -27.12 -6.26 -6.99
N GLY A 18 -27.17 -5.02 -6.49
CA GLY A 18 -27.30 -4.68 -5.09
C GLY A 18 -25.98 -4.59 -4.32
N ILE A 19 -24.85 -4.96 -4.92
CA ILE A 19 -23.54 -4.93 -4.27
C ILE A 19 -23.04 -3.48 -4.14
N TYR A 20 -22.65 -3.08 -2.94
CA TYR A 20 -22.02 -1.77 -2.72
C TYR A 20 -20.63 -1.71 -3.34
N ALA A 21 -20.34 -0.61 -4.03
CA ALA A 21 -19.03 -0.42 -4.63
C ALA A 21 -17.98 -0.19 -3.56
N TYR A 22 -16.74 -0.60 -3.85
CA TYR A 22 -15.59 -0.40 -2.97
C TYR A 22 -15.45 1.05 -2.48
N GLN A 23 -15.76 2.03 -3.36
CA GLN A 23 -15.68 3.46 -3.02
C GLN A 23 -16.54 3.83 -1.80
N LEU A 24 -17.76 3.29 -1.70
CA LEU A 24 -18.66 3.57 -0.58
C LEU A 24 -18.35 2.68 0.62
N ALA A 25 -18.13 1.39 0.40
CA ALA A 25 -17.90 0.43 1.48
C ALA A 25 -16.71 0.85 2.35
N VAL A 26 -15.56 1.16 1.74
CA VAL A 26 -14.35 1.52 2.48
C VAL A 26 -14.51 2.83 3.27
N VAL A 27 -15.22 3.82 2.71
CA VAL A 27 -15.44 5.11 3.39
C VAL A 27 -16.29 4.95 4.65
N VAL A 28 -17.33 4.10 4.58
CA VAL A 28 -18.22 3.85 5.71
C VAL A 28 -17.49 3.02 6.78
N ASP A 29 -16.77 1.98 6.37
CA ASP A 29 -16.06 1.09 7.30
C ASP A 29 -14.91 1.82 8.01
N ASP A 30 -14.08 2.58 7.29
CA ASP A 30 -12.98 3.37 7.86
C ASP A 30 -13.50 4.38 8.89
N ALA A 31 -14.62 5.06 8.59
CA ALA A 31 -15.24 6.01 9.49
C ALA A 31 -15.82 5.31 10.75
N ALA A 32 -16.50 4.19 10.58
CA ALA A 32 -17.05 3.41 11.68
C ALA A 32 -15.96 2.85 12.62
N GLN A 33 -14.79 2.51 12.07
CA GLN A 33 -13.65 2.00 12.83
C GLN A 33 -12.75 3.12 13.38
N GLY A 34 -13.01 4.39 13.04
CA GLY A 34 -12.19 5.52 13.51
C GLY A 34 -10.78 5.54 12.93
N ILE A 35 -10.60 5.08 11.69
CA ILE A 35 -9.29 5.08 11.01
C ILE A 35 -8.81 6.52 10.78
N THR A 36 -7.59 6.82 11.26
CA THR A 36 -6.98 8.16 11.14
C THR A 36 -5.90 8.24 10.07
N HIS A 37 -5.31 7.10 9.70
CA HIS A 37 -4.23 7.00 8.72
C HIS A 37 -4.48 5.80 7.81
N ILE A 38 -4.51 6.05 6.50
CA ILE A 38 -4.65 5.02 5.48
C ILE A 38 -3.31 4.87 4.76
N VAL A 39 -2.67 3.72 4.97
CA VAL A 39 -1.41 3.33 4.31
C VAL A 39 -1.69 2.16 3.38
N ARG A 40 -1.55 2.36 2.06
CA ARG A 40 -1.92 1.36 1.04
C ARG A 40 -1.09 1.50 -0.24
N GLY A 41 -1.26 0.60 -1.21
CA GLY A 41 -0.53 0.67 -2.49
C GLY A 41 -0.97 1.85 -3.37
N SER A 42 -0.04 2.36 -4.20
CA SER A 42 -0.25 3.43 -5.17
C SER A 42 -1.23 3.07 -6.30
N ASP A 43 -1.58 1.79 -6.45
CA ASP A 43 -2.66 1.34 -7.32
C ASP A 43 -4.03 1.89 -6.93
N LEU A 44 -4.20 2.36 -5.70
CA LEU A 44 -5.43 2.98 -5.20
C LEU A 44 -5.41 4.52 -5.21
N LEU A 45 -4.35 5.13 -5.75
CA LEU A 45 -4.18 6.59 -5.75
C LEU A 45 -5.37 7.30 -6.39
N ASP A 46 -5.82 6.85 -7.55
CA ASP A 46 -6.96 7.43 -8.28
C ASP A 46 -8.31 7.25 -7.57
N SER A 47 -8.42 6.33 -6.62
CA SER A 47 -9.64 6.16 -5.82
C SER A 47 -9.72 7.16 -4.67
N THR A 48 -8.59 7.70 -4.23
CA THR A 48 -8.52 8.58 -3.06
C THR A 48 -9.37 9.84 -3.20
N PRO A 49 -9.35 10.58 -4.33
CA PRO A 49 -10.18 11.77 -4.47
C PRO A 49 -11.68 11.47 -4.38
N ARG A 50 -12.14 10.36 -4.98
CA ARG A 50 -13.54 9.90 -4.89
C ARG A 50 -13.95 9.57 -3.46
N GLN A 51 -13.07 8.90 -2.71
CA GLN A 51 -13.32 8.52 -1.33
C GLN A 51 -13.37 9.75 -0.41
N ILE A 52 -12.45 10.71 -0.60
CA ILE A 52 -12.46 11.98 0.12
C ILE A 52 -13.77 12.74 -0.14
N HIS A 53 -14.25 12.75 -1.38
CA HIS A 53 -15.52 13.40 -1.70
C HIS A 53 -16.71 12.73 -1.02
N LEU A 54 -16.77 11.40 -0.98
CA LEU A 54 -17.80 10.68 -0.22
C LEU A 54 -17.70 10.97 1.28
N GLN A 55 -16.50 11.01 1.85
CA GLN A 55 -16.30 11.37 3.27
C GLN A 55 -16.88 12.76 3.56
N GLN A 56 -16.62 13.74 2.69
CA GLN A 56 -17.15 15.10 2.83
C GLN A 56 -18.68 15.14 2.76
N LEU A 57 -19.28 14.44 1.79
CA LEU A 57 -20.74 14.37 1.64
C LEU A 57 -21.43 13.71 2.84
N LEU A 58 -20.80 12.66 3.39
CA LEU A 58 -21.29 11.92 4.55
C LEU A 58 -20.89 12.57 5.89
N LYS A 59 -20.12 13.67 5.85
CA LYS A 59 -19.60 14.41 7.02
C LYS A 59 -18.72 13.54 7.93
N TYR A 60 -17.95 12.62 7.34
CA TYR A 60 -16.92 11.85 8.02
C TYR A 60 -15.58 12.58 8.03
N PRO A 61 -14.72 12.34 9.04
CA PRO A 61 -13.37 12.89 9.05
C PRO A 61 -12.54 12.35 7.88
N THR A 62 -11.69 13.20 7.29
CA THR A 62 -10.73 12.78 6.26
C THR A 62 -9.43 12.29 6.93
N PRO A 63 -9.03 11.02 6.74
CA PRO A 63 -7.79 10.50 7.29
C PRO A 63 -6.56 11.02 6.52
N ASN A 64 -5.38 10.85 7.12
CA ASN A 64 -4.12 11.07 6.41
C ASN A 64 -3.82 9.89 5.49
N TYR A 65 -3.35 10.16 4.27
CA TYR A 65 -3.05 9.13 3.27
C TYR A 65 -1.56 9.01 3.00
N MET A 66 -1.07 7.76 2.92
CA MET A 66 0.24 7.41 2.39
C MET A 66 0.10 6.27 1.39
N HIS A 67 0.65 6.47 0.18
CA HIS A 67 0.61 5.47 -0.88
C HIS A 67 2.01 4.88 -1.09
N LEU A 68 2.15 3.57 -0.86
CA LEU A 68 3.38 2.82 -1.07
C LEU A 68 3.54 2.44 -2.55
N PRO A 69 4.75 2.50 -3.11
CA PRO A 69 4.99 2.08 -4.48
C PRO A 69 4.61 0.60 -4.70
N ILE A 70 4.08 0.29 -5.88
CA ILE A 70 3.81 -1.10 -6.28
C ILE A 70 5.11 -1.81 -6.66
N ALA A 71 5.31 -2.98 -6.09
CA ALA A 71 6.39 -3.89 -6.43
C ALA A 71 6.22 -4.51 -7.83
N LEU A 72 7.25 -4.40 -8.68
CA LEU A 72 7.31 -4.98 -10.01
C LEU A 72 8.38 -6.08 -10.10
N ASP A 73 8.14 -7.08 -10.95
CA ASP A 73 9.17 -8.04 -11.34
C ASP A 73 10.20 -7.42 -12.31
N SER A 74 11.21 -8.22 -12.68
CA SER A 74 12.29 -7.82 -13.59
C SER A 74 11.83 -7.51 -15.02
N LYS A 75 10.60 -7.87 -15.37
CA LYS A 75 9.98 -7.59 -16.66
C LYS A 75 9.02 -6.40 -16.57
N GLY A 76 8.90 -5.76 -15.41
CA GLY A 76 8.04 -4.62 -15.16
C GLY A 76 6.57 -4.98 -14.86
N TYR A 77 6.24 -6.26 -14.67
CA TYR A 77 4.89 -6.67 -14.29
C TYR A 77 4.69 -6.53 -12.79
N LYS A 78 3.49 -6.10 -12.39
CA LYS A 78 3.10 -6.06 -10.97
C LYS A 78 3.25 -7.45 -10.36
N LEU A 79 3.95 -7.53 -9.23
CA LEU A 79 3.97 -8.74 -8.42
C LEU A 79 2.55 -8.99 -7.91
N SER A 80 1.91 -10.02 -8.43
CA SER A 80 0.55 -10.39 -8.07
C SER A 80 0.38 -11.90 -8.20
N LYS A 81 -0.60 -12.44 -7.49
CA LYS A 81 -0.97 -13.87 -7.65
C LYS A 81 -1.42 -14.18 -9.08
N GLN A 82 -1.99 -13.20 -9.79
CA GLN A 82 -2.46 -13.37 -11.16
C GLN A 82 -1.33 -13.43 -12.19
N THR A 83 -0.21 -12.75 -11.92
CA THR A 83 1.00 -12.76 -12.76
C THR A 83 1.91 -13.95 -12.48
N GLY A 84 1.49 -14.89 -11.63
CA GLY A 84 2.28 -16.07 -11.26
C GLY A 84 3.51 -15.72 -10.43
N ALA A 85 3.49 -14.56 -9.73
CA ALA A 85 4.58 -14.17 -8.86
C ALA A 85 4.82 -15.27 -7.81
N THR A 86 6.09 -15.62 -7.62
CA THR A 86 6.50 -16.60 -6.62
C THR A 86 5.98 -16.18 -5.25
N ALA A 87 5.35 -17.13 -4.54
CA ALA A 87 4.91 -16.89 -3.18
C ALA A 87 6.12 -16.52 -2.30
N LEU A 88 5.89 -15.69 -1.29
CA LEU A 88 6.92 -15.34 -0.33
C LEU A 88 7.52 -16.62 0.29
N SER A 89 8.84 -16.77 0.17
CA SER A 89 9.60 -17.84 0.82
C SER A 89 9.54 -17.64 2.34
N LEU A 90 9.02 -18.64 3.06
CA LEU A 90 8.97 -18.62 4.53
C LEU A 90 10.18 -19.32 5.15
N GLN A 91 11.11 -19.80 4.33
CA GLN A 91 12.31 -20.51 4.74
C GLN A 91 13.35 -19.54 5.32
N GLN A 92 13.42 -18.31 4.79
CA GLN A 92 14.37 -17.28 5.21
C GLN A 92 13.67 -15.91 5.38
N PRO A 93 12.67 -15.81 6.26
CA PRO A 93 11.81 -14.63 6.38
C PRO A 93 12.58 -13.36 6.75
N GLY A 94 13.71 -13.50 7.46
CA GLY A 94 14.56 -12.36 7.80
C GLY A 94 15.21 -11.70 6.58
N GLN A 95 15.59 -12.47 5.56
CA GLN A 95 16.15 -11.92 4.33
C GLN A 95 15.10 -11.19 3.52
N SER A 96 13.89 -11.74 3.42
CA SER A 96 12.79 -11.07 2.73
C SER A 96 12.39 -9.76 3.42
N LEU A 97 12.30 -9.75 4.75
CA LEU A 97 12.00 -8.53 5.51
C LEU A 97 13.09 -7.48 5.35
N TYR A 98 14.36 -7.87 5.43
CA TYR A 98 15.49 -6.97 5.16
C TYR A 98 15.40 -6.36 3.76
N ALA A 99 15.13 -7.20 2.74
CA ALA A 99 15.06 -6.73 1.36
C ALA A 99 13.88 -5.77 1.13
N VAL A 100 12.74 -6.00 1.77
CA VAL A 100 11.59 -5.08 1.75
C VAL A 100 11.92 -3.75 2.45
N LEU A 101 12.58 -3.78 3.62
CA LEU A 101 13.00 -2.57 4.32
C LEU A 101 13.94 -1.72 3.44
N ALA A 102 14.94 -2.37 2.84
CA ALA A 102 15.85 -1.70 1.91
C ALA A 102 15.12 -1.14 0.67
N LEU A 103 14.16 -1.89 0.11
CA LEU A 103 13.34 -1.43 -1.01
C LEU A 103 12.50 -0.20 -0.65
N LEU A 104 11.98 -0.15 0.57
CA LEU A 104 11.23 0.99 1.12
C LEU A 104 12.15 2.16 1.54
N GLY A 105 13.41 2.16 1.11
CA GLY A 105 14.37 3.22 1.36
C GLY A 105 14.89 3.28 2.80
N GLN A 106 14.57 2.29 3.64
CA GLN A 106 15.13 2.21 4.98
C GLN A 106 16.60 1.78 4.91
N THR A 107 17.36 2.04 5.97
CA THR A 107 18.79 1.71 6.07
C THR A 107 19.06 0.63 7.14
N PRO A 108 18.50 -0.59 7.01
CA PRO A 108 18.75 -1.65 7.97
C PRO A 108 20.22 -2.09 7.96
N PRO A 109 20.80 -2.41 9.14
CA PRO A 109 22.14 -2.99 9.19
C PRO A 109 22.13 -4.38 8.54
N ALA A 110 23.21 -4.75 7.86
CA ALA A 110 23.25 -5.95 7.00
C ALA A 110 23.03 -7.26 7.76
N GLU A 111 23.45 -7.31 9.03
CA GLU A 111 23.25 -8.46 9.92
C GLU A 111 21.77 -8.75 10.21
N LEU A 112 20.90 -7.75 10.07
CA LEU A 112 19.47 -7.85 10.35
C LEU A 112 18.77 -8.87 9.45
N ALA A 113 19.30 -9.13 8.26
CA ALA A 113 18.81 -10.17 7.35
C ALA A 113 18.87 -11.59 7.96
N ARG A 114 19.70 -11.81 8.98
CA ARG A 114 19.87 -13.09 9.66
C ARG A 114 19.14 -13.17 11.00
N TRP A 115 18.49 -12.09 11.41
CA TRP A 115 17.82 -12.02 12.70
C TRP A 115 16.46 -12.72 12.66
N HIS A 116 15.94 -13.05 13.84
CA HIS A 116 14.56 -13.52 13.98
C HIS A 116 13.58 -12.42 13.52
N PRO A 117 12.48 -12.75 12.81
CA PRO A 117 11.51 -11.75 12.33
C PRO A 117 11.01 -10.78 13.40
N GLU A 118 10.83 -11.25 14.62
CA GLU A 118 10.42 -10.40 15.74
C GLU A 118 11.46 -9.31 16.07
N ALA A 119 12.76 -9.63 16.05
CA ALA A 119 13.81 -8.64 16.29
C ALA A 119 13.90 -7.63 15.13
N ILE A 120 13.65 -8.09 13.90
CA ILE A 120 13.55 -7.22 12.71
C ILE A 120 12.40 -6.23 12.87
N TRP A 121 11.23 -6.67 13.35
CA TRP A 121 10.09 -5.79 13.59
C TRP A 121 10.38 -4.76 14.68
N HIS A 122 11.00 -5.16 15.80
CA HIS A 122 11.39 -4.22 16.85
C HIS A 122 12.34 -3.15 16.31
N TRP A 123 13.33 -3.53 15.51
CA TRP A 123 14.22 -2.59 14.85
C TRP A 123 13.46 -1.69 13.87
N ALA A 124 12.62 -2.26 13.00
CA ALA A 124 11.87 -1.50 12.01
C ALA A 124 10.98 -0.44 12.65
N ILE A 125 10.28 -0.77 13.75
CA ILE A 125 9.45 0.18 14.50
C ILE A 125 10.29 1.30 15.10
N ALA A 126 11.45 0.97 15.69
CA ALA A 126 12.32 1.96 16.33
C ALA A 126 13.02 2.91 15.34
N HIS A 127 13.23 2.46 14.09
CA HIS A 127 14.04 3.17 13.10
C HIS A 127 13.25 3.61 11.85
N TRP A 128 11.92 3.46 11.85
CA TRP A 128 11.07 3.75 10.70
C TRP A 128 11.16 5.21 10.25
N GLN A 129 11.43 5.43 8.97
CA GLN A 129 11.45 6.73 8.33
C GLN A 129 10.48 6.76 7.14
N SER A 130 9.26 7.26 7.36
CA SER A 130 8.24 7.34 6.30
C SER A 130 8.67 8.23 5.13
N HIS A 131 9.43 9.28 5.39
CA HIS A 131 9.97 10.17 4.36
C HIS A 131 11.04 9.52 3.48
N ALA A 132 11.63 8.40 3.91
CA ALA A 132 12.63 7.68 3.12
C ALA A 132 12.00 6.79 2.03
N ILE A 133 10.69 6.57 2.10
CA ILE A 133 9.96 5.79 1.11
C ILE A 133 10.06 6.49 -0.26
N PRO A 134 10.52 5.79 -1.31
CA PRO A 134 10.60 6.35 -2.65
C PRO A 134 9.27 6.93 -3.12
N GLN A 135 9.27 8.20 -3.57
CA GLN A 135 8.08 8.89 -4.07
C GLN A 135 7.85 8.58 -5.56
N VAL A 136 7.64 7.29 -5.85
CA VAL A 136 7.41 6.77 -7.20
C VAL A 136 6.17 5.89 -7.23
N TYR A 137 5.56 5.72 -8.40
CA TYR A 137 4.38 4.86 -8.51
C TYR A 137 4.72 3.38 -8.27
N SER A 138 5.90 2.94 -8.70
CA SER A 138 6.31 1.54 -8.62
C SER A 138 7.81 1.39 -8.41
N LEU A 139 8.22 0.24 -7.87
CA LEU A 139 9.61 -0.13 -7.60
C LEU A 139 9.94 -1.48 -8.23
N SER A 140 11.10 -1.59 -8.86
CA SER A 140 11.60 -2.89 -9.34
C SER A 140 12.11 -3.73 -8.16
N CYS A 141 11.73 -5.00 -8.12
CA CYS A 141 12.08 -5.95 -7.06
C CYS A 141 13.09 -7.00 -7.49
N ASP A 142 13.99 -6.66 -8.43
CA ASP A 142 15.04 -7.56 -8.96
C ASP A 142 15.84 -8.31 -7.88
N ASN A 143 15.93 -7.73 -6.68
CA ASN A 143 16.67 -8.27 -5.54
C ASN A 143 15.80 -8.99 -4.48
N ILE A 144 14.47 -8.89 -4.53
CA ILE A 144 13.57 -9.59 -3.58
C ILE A 144 13.21 -10.99 -4.09
N ALA A 145 13.11 -11.17 -5.41
CA ALA A 145 12.75 -12.45 -6.04
C ALA A 145 13.88 -13.51 -6.02
N ARG A 146 15.05 -13.19 -5.44
CA ARG A 146 16.20 -14.10 -5.30
C ARG A 146 16.38 -14.64 -3.87
N ALA A 147 15.51 -14.27 -2.93
CA ALA A 147 15.54 -14.70 -1.52
C ALA A 147 14.51 -15.80 -1.22
#